data_AF-A0A6V7VSG5-F1
#
_entry.id   AF-A0A6V7VSG5-F1
#
_cell.length_a   1.000
_cell.length_b   1.000
_cell.length_c   1.000
_cell.angle_alpha   90.00
_cell.angle_beta   90.00
_cell.angle_gamma   90.00
#
_symmetry.space_group_name_H-M   'P 1'
#
loop_
_entity.id
_entity.type
_entity.pdbx_description
1 polymer ?
#
loop_
_entity_poly.entity_id
_entity_poly.type
_entity_poly.pdbx_seq_one_letter_code
_entity_poly.pdbx_strand_id
1 'polypeptide(L)'
;MDMFKHETFTDCVIKIGDEKINAHRSVLAQNSKVFYKMFEQKGMIEAQNGEIKVVDCSVECFRAMIEYFYSGEIDKIILKNSVIELFGIAHKYEVINLMEICEKFMISNIDATNFNVLCNCIELYSPPKLEEACTKYIANNRTNFFNSNEWKKLKNENSDFALKLVEKAFKNS
;
A
#
# COMPACT_ATOMS: atom_id res chain seq x y z
N MET A 1 19.80 0.04 -11.64
CA MET A 1 20.09 0.47 -10.24
C MET A 1 21.11 1.59 -10.17
N ASP A 2 22.17 1.55 -10.99
CA ASP A 2 23.30 2.49 -10.89
C ASP A 2 22.92 3.97 -11.01
N MET A 3 22.03 4.34 -11.95
CA MET A 3 21.60 5.73 -12.12
C MET A 3 20.88 6.30 -10.89
N PHE A 4 20.09 5.48 -10.19
CA PHE A 4 19.40 5.90 -8.97
C PHE A 4 20.38 6.01 -7.79
N LYS A 5 21.25 5.01 -7.62
CA LYS A 5 22.23 4.97 -6.52
C LYS A 5 23.28 6.08 -6.60
N HIS A 6 23.68 6.46 -7.81
CA HIS A 6 24.67 7.49 -8.05
C HIS A 6 24.07 8.84 -8.41
N GLU A 7 22.74 8.96 -8.41
CA GLU A 7 22.00 10.20 -8.71
C GLU A 7 22.40 10.84 -10.05
N THR A 8 22.82 10.03 -11.02
CA THR A 8 23.27 10.53 -12.33
C THR A 8 22.07 10.83 -13.22
N PHE A 9 22.02 12.03 -13.80
CA PHE A 9 20.97 12.50 -14.72
C PHE A 9 19.57 12.64 -14.11
N THR A 10 19.47 12.75 -12.78
CA THR A 10 18.19 13.02 -12.12
C THR A 10 17.65 14.39 -12.49
N ASP A 11 16.35 14.48 -12.74
CA ASP A 11 15.64 15.68 -13.22
C ASP A 11 14.45 16.07 -12.31
N CYS A 12 14.31 15.39 -11.17
CA CYS A 12 13.40 15.75 -10.10
C CYS A 12 13.92 15.34 -8.72
N VAL A 13 13.37 16.01 -7.70
CA VAL A 13 13.64 15.79 -6.29
C VAL A 13 12.31 15.58 -5.57
N ILE A 14 12.18 14.44 -4.91
CA ILE A 14 11.07 14.15 -4.01
C ILE A 14 11.48 14.58 -2.60
N LYS A 15 10.63 15.37 -1.94
CA LYS A 15 10.82 15.85 -0.56
C LYS A 15 9.81 15.18 0.36
N ILE A 16 10.29 14.51 1.40
CA ILE A 16 9.48 13.85 2.43
C ILE A 16 10.01 14.33 3.79
N GLY A 17 9.31 15.26 4.43
CA GLY A 17 9.86 15.98 5.58
C GLY A 17 11.16 16.71 5.22
N ASP A 18 12.22 16.45 5.97
CA ASP A 18 13.56 17.01 5.72
C ASP A 18 14.39 16.16 4.74
N GLU A 19 13.92 14.96 4.40
CA GLU A 19 14.60 14.03 3.52
C GLU A 19 14.35 14.33 2.04
N LYS A 20 15.35 14.03 1.22
CA LYS A 20 15.31 14.24 -0.24
C LYS A 20 15.69 12.97 -0.98
N ILE A 21 15.00 12.73 -2.09
CA ILE A 21 15.27 11.62 -3.01
C ILE A 21 15.39 12.19 -4.42
N ASN A 22 16.58 12.15 -4.99
CA ASN A 22 16.79 12.50 -6.40
C ASN A 22 16.30 11.34 -7.30
N ALA A 23 15.54 11.66 -8.34
CA ALA A 23 14.92 10.65 -9.21
C ALA A 23 14.76 11.13 -10.66
N HIS A 24 14.26 10.22 -11.51
CA HIS A 24 14.02 10.46 -12.93
C HIS A 24 12.52 10.49 -13.19
N ARG A 25 12.00 11.62 -13.68
CA ARG A 25 10.57 11.81 -13.99
C ARG A 25 10.06 10.73 -14.94
N SER A 26 10.86 10.33 -15.92
CA SER A 26 10.52 9.27 -16.88
C SER A 26 10.26 7.93 -16.19
N VAL A 27 11.14 7.53 -15.26
CA VAL A 27 11.00 6.28 -14.49
C VAL A 27 9.77 6.35 -13.58
N LEU A 28 9.57 7.48 -12.91
CA LEU A 28 8.39 7.70 -12.06
C LEU A 28 7.08 7.63 -12.87
N ALA A 29 7.02 8.32 -14.01
CA ALA A 29 5.85 8.36 -14.90
C ALA A 29 5.54 6.99 -15.51
N GLN A 30 6.57 6.21 -15.86
CA GLN A 30 6.38 4.87 -16.40
C GLN A 30 5.70 3.93 -15.40
N ASN A 31 6.01 4.08 -14.11
CA ASN A 31 5.59 3.14 -13.07
C ASN A 31 4.37 3.61 -12.26
N SER A 32 3.94 4.87 -12.41
CA SER A 32 2.83 5.45 -11.67
C SER A 32 2.02 6.38 -12.55
N LYS A 33 0.71 6.11 -12.66
CA LYS A 33 -0.24 6.98 -13.36
C LYS A 33 -0.34 8.36 -12.74
N VAL A 34 -0.17 8.47 -11.42
CA VAL A 34 -0.19 9.75 -10.71
C VAL A 34 1.03 10.59 -11.08
N PHE A 35 2.23 10.01 -11.09
CA PHE A 35 3.42 10.71 -11.57
C PHE A 35 3.32 11.06 -13.05
N TYR A 36 2.80 10.16 -13.88
CA TYR A 36 2.58 10.43 -15.30
C TYR A 36 1.72 11.69 -15.49
N LYS A 37 0.53 11.73 -14.86
CA LYS A 37 -0.38 12.89 -14.92
C LYS A 37 0.28 14.15 -14.36
N MET A 38 1.01 14.03 -13.25
CA MET A 38 1.72 15.15 -12.60
C MET A 38 2.72 15.82 -13.54
N PHE A 39 3.47 15.04 -14.34
CA PHE A 39 4.48 15.61 -15.25
C PHE A 39 3.94 15.96 -16.63
N GLU A 40 2.86 15.34 -17.09
CA GLU A 40 2.23 15.65 -18.37
C GLU A 40 1.49 17.00 -18.34
N GLN A 41 0.93 17.38 -17.18
CA GLN A 41 0.14 18.60 -17.04
C GLN A 41 1.01 19.87 -17.16
N LYS A 42 0.88 20.55 -18.30
CA LYS A 42 1.46 21.88 -18.52
C LYS A 42 0.90 22.88 -17.49
N GLY A 43 1.79 23.45 -16.67
CA GLY A 43 1.44 24.50 -15.71
C GLY A 43 1.49 24.11 -14.24
N MET A 44 1.71 22.83 -13.91
CA MET A 44 1.99 22.43 -12.52
C MET A 44 3.41 22.83 -12.11
N ILE A 45 3.55 23.37 -10.89
CA ILE A 45 4.83 23.82 -10.34
C ILE A 45 5.77 22.61 -10.20
N GLU A 46 5.25 21.45 -9.85
CA GLU A 46 5.98 20.19 -9.75
C GLU A 46 6.57 19.78 -11.11
N ALA A 47 5.79 19.94 -12.18
CA ALA A 47 6.25 19.70 -13.55
C ALA A 47 7.29 20.73 -14.02
N GLN A 48 7.26 21.96 -13.50
CA GLN A 48 8.19 23.02 -13.91
C GLN A 48 9.49 23.01 -13.10
N ASN A 49 9.39 22.89 -11.77
CA ASN A 49 10.50 23.02 -10.83
C ASN A 49 11.16 21.68 -10.49
N GLY A 50 10.50 20.56 -10.81
CA GLY A 50 11.01 19.22 -10.50
C GLY A 50 11.01 18.88 -9.02
N GLU A 51 10.36 19.68 -8.18
CA GLU A 51 10.22 19.38 -6.76
C GLU A 51 8.85 18.79 -6.47
N ILE A 52 8.82 17.61 -5.87
CA ILE A 52 7.61 16.89 -5.52
C ILE A 52 7.54 16.80 -4.01
N LYS A 53 6.52 17.40 -3.40
CA LYS A 53 6.30 17.31 -1.96
C LYS A 53 5.40 16.13 -1.65
N VAL A 54 5.87 15.28 -0.74
CA VAL A 54 5.14 14.11 -0.27
C VAL A 54 4.93 14.28 1.23
N VAL A 55 3.68 14.05 1.63
CA VAL A 55 3.23 14.09 3.02
C VAL A 55 2.51 12.80 3.37
N ASP A 56 2.41 12.54 4.67
CA ASP A 56 1.67 11.43 5.27
C ASP A 56 2.21 10.04 4.94
N CYS A 57 3.53 9.90 4.83
CA CYS A 57 4.21 8.60 4.76
C CYS A 57 5.62 8.66 5.35
N SER A 58 6.12 7.50 5.76
CA SER A 58 7.51 7.27 6.12
C SER A 58 8.43 7.42 4.90
N VAL A 59 9.64 7.91 5.16
CA VAL A 59 10.67 8.05 4.12
C VAL A 59 11.08 6.68 3.61
N GLU A 60 11.14 5.69 4.50
CA GLU A 60 11.55 4.32 4.23
C GLU A 60 10.60 3.62 3.26
N CYS A 61 9.28 3.66 3.52
CA CYS A 61 8.31 3.02 2.63
C CYS A 61 8.25 3.71 1.27
N PHE A 62 8.33 5.05 1.25
CA PHE A 62 8.33 5.78 -0.01
C PHE A 62 9.59 5.49 -0.81
N ARG A 63 10.77 5.52 -0.18
CA ARG A 63 12.04 5.17 -0.83
C ARG A 63 12.00 3.74 -1.36
N ALA A 64 11.44 2.78 -0.62
CA ALA A 64 11.28 1.41 -1.09
C ALA A 64 10.39 1.32 -2.35
N MET A 65 9.32 2.12 -2.45
CA MET A 65 8.53 2.21 -3.69
C MET A 65 9.36 2.78 -4.86
N ILE A 66 10.15 3.83 -4.60
CA ILE A 66 11.00 4.43 -5.65
C ILE A 66 12.07 3.43 -6.10
N GLU A 67 12.75 2.76 -5.17
CA GLU A 67 13.71 1.70 -5.46
C GLU A 67 13.09 0.58 -6.29
N TYR A 68 11.87 0.16 -5.94
CA TYR A 68 11.09 -0.81 -6.71
C TYR A 68 10.87 -0.37 -8.16
N PHE A 69 10.69 0.93 -8.45
CA PHE A 69 10.59 1.41 -9.83
C PHE A 69 11.88 1.22 -10.65
N TYR A 70 13.05 1.17 -10.00
CA TYR A 70 14.34 0.97 -10.67
C TYR A 70 14.81 -0.48 -10.68
N SER A 71 14.38 -1.30 -9.73
CA SER A 71 14.83 -2.69 -9.58
C SER A 71 13.80 -3.71 -10.04
N GLY A 72 12.51 -3.37 -10.00
CA GLY A 72 11.40 -4.34 -10.09
C GLY A 72 11.24 -5.23 -8.86
N GLU A 73 12.02 -5.00 -7.80
CA GLU A 73 12.04 -5.78 -6.57
C GLU A 73 11.77 -4.91 -5.34
N ILE A 74 10.92 -5.39 -4.44
CA ILE A 74 10.63 -4.73 -3.16
C ILE A 74 11.50 -5.31 -2.04
N ASP A 75 12.02 -4.46 -1.17
CA ASP A 75 12.75 -4.90 0.01
C ASP A 75 11.86 -5.77 0.91
N LYS A 76 12.33 -6.98 1.24
CA LYS A 76 11.55 -7.98 1.98
C LYS A 76 11.33 -7.58 3.45
N ILE A 77 12.25 -6.83 4.03
CA ILE A 77 12.16 -6.38 5.43
C ILE A 77 11.13 -5.26 5.52
N ILE A 78 11.17 -4.29 4.60
CA ILE A 78 10.16 -3.22 4.51
C ILE A 78 8.79 -3.81 4.20
N LEU A 79 8.70 -4.74 3.23
CA LEU A 79 7.45 -5.43 2.93
C LEU A 79 6.88 -6.11 4.18
N LYS A 80 7.71 -6.86 4.93
CA LYS A 80 7.25 -7.54 6.14
C LYS A 80 6.77 -6.58 7.23
N ASN A 81 7.52 -5.50 7.46
CA ASN A 81 7.29 -4.63 8.61
C ASN A 81 6.23 -3.56 8.34
N SER A 82 6.03 -3.17 7.07
CA SER A 82 5.25 -1.99 6.69
C SER A 82 4.31 -2.23 5.50
N VAL A 83 3.86 -3.47 5.29
CA VAL A 83 3.01 -3.84 4.13
C VAL A 83 1.77 -2.94 3.97
N ILE A 84 1.13 -2.54 5.07
CA ILE A 84 -0.10 -1.72 5.04
C ILE A 84 0.21 -0.32 4.52
N GLU A 85 1.31 0.27 4.99
CA GLU A 85 1.74 1.59 4.56
C GLU A 85 2.22 1.56 3.11
N LEU A 86 3.02 0.56 2.73
CA LEU A 86 3.41 0.33 1.34
C LEU A 86 2.21 0.16 0.43
N PHE A 87 1.19 -0.60 0.85
CA PHE A 87 -0.06 -0.73 0.10
C PHE A 87 -0.75 0.63 -0.05
N GLY A 88 -0.83 1.41 1.03
CA GLY A 88 -1.42 2.75 1.02
C GLY A 88 -0.70 3.72 0.08
N ILE A 89 0.64 3.72 0.08
CA ILE A 89 1.45 4.51 -0.86
C ILE A 89 1.22 4.00 -2.29
N ALA A 90 1.31 2.69 -2.53
CA ALA A 90 1.08 2.12 -3.85
C ALA A 90 -0.32 2.46 -4.39
N HIS A 91 -1.34 2.42 -3.54
CA HIS A 91 -2.69 2.85 -3.88
C HIS A 91 -2.75 4.35 -4.20
N LYS A 92 -2.15 5.21 -3.35
CA LYS A 92 -2.09 6.67 -3.56
C LYS A 92 -1.42 7.06 -4.87
N TYR A 93 -0.40 6.31 -5.30
CA TYR A 93 0.34 6.56 -6.54
C TYR A 93 -0.10 5.64 -7.70
N GLU A 94 -1.20 4.91 -7.57
CA GLU A 94 -1.74 4.00 -8.58
C GLU A 94 -0.72 2.98 -9.14
N VAL A 95 0.13 2.42 -8.27
CA VAL A 95 1.16 1.42 -8.59
C VAL A 95 0.57 0.00 -8.44
N ILE A 96 -0.20 -0.43 -9.43
CA ILE A 96 -0.98 -1.67 -9.39
C ILE A 96 -0.14 -2.90 -9.02
N ASN A 97 1.01 -3.09 -9.65
CA ASN A 97 1.86 -4.27 -9.40
C ASN A 97 2.36 -4.33 -7.94
N LEU A 98 2.68 -3.18 -7.34
CA LEU A 98 3.11 -3.13 -5.94
C LEU A 98 1.94 -3.39 -4.99
N MET A 99 0.73 -2.90 -5.32
CA MET A 99 -0.49 -3.25 -4.59
C MET A 99 -0.72 -4.76 -4.61
N GLU A 100 -0.57 -5.42 -5.76
CA GLU A 100 -0.73 -6.88 -5.86
C GLU A 100 0.31 -7.66 -5.05
N ILE A 101 1.56 -7.18 -5.00
CA ILE A 101 2.61 -7.78 -4.17
C ILE A 101 2.24 -7.68 -2.70
N CYS A 102 1.84 -6.49 -2.25
CA CYS A 102 1.42 -6.25 -0.88
C CYS A 102 0.18 -7.08 -0.52
N GLU A 103 -0.81 -7.15 -1.41
CA GLU A 103 -2.03 -7.93 -1.23
C GLU A 103 -1.73 -9.43 -1.08
N LYS A 104 -0.88 -9.99 -1.95
CA LYS A 104 -0.43 -11.39 -1.85
C LYS A 104 0.31 -11.66 -0.54
N PHE A 105 1.15 -10.73 -0.10
CA PHE A 105 1.87 -10.86 1.16
C PHE A 105 0.89 -10.89 2.35
N MET A 106 -0.07 -9.96 2.41
CA MET A 106 -1.10 -9.93 3.45
C MET A 106 -1.92 -11.23 3.47
N ILE A 107 -2.38 -11.69 2.31
CA ILE A 107 -3.16 -12.94 2.18
C ILE A 107 -2.39 -14.16 2.70
N SER A 108 -1.09 -14.24 2.40
CA SER A 108 -0.26 -15.39 2.78
C SER A 108 0.07 -15.43 4.28
N ASN A 109 -0.17 -14.33 5.00
CA ASN A 109 0.19 -14.17 6.41
C ASN A 109 -1.03 -13.82 7.28
N ILE A 110 -2.27 -14.07 6.82
CA ILE A 110 -3.46 -13.81 7.64
C ILE A 110 -3.42 -14.67 8.91
N ASP A 111 -3.53 -14.01 10.06
CA ASP A 111 -3.70 -14.67 11.35
C ASP A 111 -4.59 -13.84 12.28
N ALA A 112 -4.85 -14.35 13.48
CA ALA A 112 -5.67 -13.62 14.45
C ALA A 112 -5.01 -12.29 14.85
N THR A 113 -3.70 -12.27 15.07
CA THR A 113 -2.98 -11.11 15.61
C THR A 113 -2.99 -9.89 14.67
N ASN A 114 -3.08 -10.11 13.36
CA ASN A 114 -3.11 -9.05 12.35
C ASN A 114 -4.49 -8.78 11.74
N PHE A 115 -5.51 -9.59 12.06
CA PHE A 115 -6.81 -9.55 11.39
C PHE A 115 -7.48 -8.17 11.42
N ASN A 116 -7.49 -7.49 12.57
CA ASN A 116 -8.07 -6.14 12.67
C ASN A 116 -7.35 -5.12 11.79
N VAL A 117 -6.03 -5.23 11.66
CA VAL A 117 -5.24 -4.33 10.81
C VAL A 117 -5.58 -4.56 9.33
N LEU A 118 -5.76 -5.82 8.93
CA LEU A 118 -6.21 -6.17 7.58
C LEU A 118 -7.63 -5.67 7.30
N CYS A 119 -8.54 -5.74 8.28
CA CYS A 119 -9.88 -5.16 8.17
C CYS A 119 -9.84 -3.65 7.90
N ASN A 120 -8.98 -2.91 8.62
CA ASN A 120 -8.82 -1.48 8.41
C ASN A 120 -8.27 -1.18 6.99
N CYS A 121 -7.34 -2.00 6.51
CA CYS A 121 -6.84 -1.91 5.13
C CYS A 121 -7.97 -2.18 4.12
N ILE A 122 -8.82 -3.17 4.39
CA ILE A 122 -9.97 -3.50 3.54
C ILE A 122 -10.95 -2.34 3.47
N GLU A 123 -11.29 -1.78 4.61
CA GLU A 123 -12.21 -0.66 4.69
C GLU A 123 -11.67 0.57 3.94
N LEU A 124 -10.39 0.90 4.14
CA LEU A 124 -9.80 2.11 3.60
C LEU A 124 -9.55 2.04 2.08
N TYR A 125 -9.14 0.87 1.57
CA TYR A 125 -8.67 0.75 0.19
C TYR A 125 -9.45 -0.25 -0.67
N SER A 126 -10.36 -1.04 -0.09
CA SER A 126 -11.13 -2.08 -0.80
C SER A 126 -10.29 -3.01 -1.71
N PRO A 127 -9.17 -3.60 -1.24
CA PRO A 127 -8.40 -4.63 -1.94
C PRO A 127 -9.23 -5.93 -2.08
N PRO A 128 -9.66 -6.30 -3.30
CA PRO A 128 -10.69 -7.32 -3.48
C PRO A 128 -10.24 -8.73 -3.11
N LYS A 129 -8.98 -9.11 -3.39
CA LYS A 129 -8.47 -10.46 -3.10
C LYS A 129 -8.21 -10.60 -1.60
N LEU A 130 -7.76 -9.54 -0.93
CA LEU A 130 -7.60 -9.53 0.53
C LEU A 130 -8.96 -9.64 1.24
N GLU A 131 -9.97 -8.88 0.80
CA GLU A 131 -11.32 -9.00 1.37
C GLU A 131 -11.87 -10.43 1.20
N GLU A 132 -11.70 -11.04 0.03
CA GLU A 132 -12.08 -12.43 -0.19
C GLU A 132 -11.32 -13.40 0.73
N ALA A 133 -10.02 -13.23 0.91
CA ALA A 133 -9.22 -14.06 1.79
C ALA A 133 -9.63 -13.91 3.27
N CYS A 134 -9.89 -12.69 3.74
CA CYS A 134 -10.37 -12.44 5.10
C CYS A 134 -11.75 -13.04 5.35
N THR A 135 -12.67 -12.99 4.37
CA THR A 135 -13.98 -13.64 4.51
C THR A 135 -13.86 -15.17 4.57
N LYS A 136 -12.97 -15.78 3.76
CA LYS A 136 -12.64 -17.22 3.88
C LYS A 136 -12.03 -17.57 5.23
N TYR A 137 -11.15 -16.73 5.76
CA TYR A 137 -10.56 -16.93 7.09
C TYR A 137 -11.64 -16.99 8.18
N ILE A 138 -12.62 -16.08 8.16
CA ILE A 138 -13.78 -16.12 9.09
C ILE A 138 -14.57 -17.41 8.91
N ALA A 139 -14.91 -17.76 7.66
CA ALA A 139 -15.72 -18.94 7.35
C ALA A 139 -15.07 -20.26 7.81
N ASN A 140 -13.74 -20.35 7.75
CA ASN A 140 -12.99 -21.53 8.15
C ASN A 140 -12.70 -21.60 9.66
N ASN A 141 -12.80 -20.47 10.38
CA ASN A 141 -12.46 -20.38 11.81
C ASN A 141 -13.63 -19.94 12.71
N ARG A 142 -14.89 -20.12 12.26
CA ARG A 142 -16.11 -19.53 12.84
C ARG A 142 -16.12 -19.48 14.37
N THR A 143 -16.03 -20.65 15.02
CA THR A 143 -16.14 -20.76 16.48
C THR A 143 -15.03 -20.01 17.20
N ASN A 144 -13.79 -20.14 16.73
CA ASN A 144 -12.64 -19.46 17.32
C ASN A 144 -12.72 -17.95 17.08
N PHE A 145 -13.09 -17.55 15.86
CA PHE A 145 -13.21 -16.15 15.47
C PHE A 145 -14.23 -15.39 16.32
N PHE A 146 -15.45 -15.90 16.52
CA PHE A 146 -16.45 -15.18 17.33
C PHE A 146 -16.13 -15.11 18.82
N ASN A 147 -15.28 -16.02 19.33
CA ASN A 147 -14.81 -15.99 20.71
C ASN A 147 -13.55 -15.13 20.90
N SER A 148 -12.91 -14.73 19.80
CA SER A 148 -11.65 -13.99 19.77
C SER A 148 -11.78 -12.54 20.25
N ASN A 149 -10.67 -11.94 20.69
CA ASN A 149 -10.65 -10.53 21.06
C ASN A 149 -10.68 -9.62 19.83
N GLU A 150 -10.17 -10.13 18.72
CA GLU A 150 -10.12 -9.53 17.40
C GLU A 150 -11.53 -9.22 16.91
N TRP A 151 -12.44 -10.19 17.00
CA TRP A 151 -13.85 -10.00 16.68
C TRP A 151 -14.51 -8.97 17.59
N LYS A 152 -14.30 -9.07 18.90
CA LYS A 152 -14.86 -8.10 19.86
C LYS A 152 -14.40 -6.68 19.53
N LYS A 153 -13.11 -6.52 19.23
CA LYS A 153 -12.51 -5.24 18.84
C LYS A 153 -13.12 -4.73 17.54
N LEU A 154 -13.15 -5.54 16.49
CA LEU A 154 -13.71 -5.18 15.19
C LEU A 154 -15.18 -4.73 15.31
N LYS A 155 -15.99 -5.51 16.04
CA LYS A 155 -17.40 -5.22 16.29
C LYS A 155 -17.60 -3.90 17.03
N ASN A 156 -16.73 -3.58 17.99
CA ASN A 156 -16.84 -2.37 18.80
C ASN A 156 -16.33 -1.12 18.08
N GLU A 157 -15.26 -1.25 17.30
CA GLU A 157 -14.66 -0.12 16.56
C GLU A 157 -15.47 0.23 15.32
N ASN A 158 -16.01 -0.77 14.62
CA ASN A 158 -16.80 -0.57 13.40
C ASN A 158 -17.81 -1.70 13.18
N SER A 159 -18.97 -1.59 13.81
CA SER A 159 -20.02 -2.60 13.76
C SER A 159 -20.59 -2.82 12.35
N ASP A 160 -20.70 -1.76 11.55
CA ASP A 160 -21.30 -1.85 10.22
C ASP A 160 -20.38 -2.63 9.25
N PHE A 161 -19.09 -2.31 9.27
CA PHE A 161 -18.09 -3.05 8.51
C PHE A 161 -17.99 -4.50 8.98
N ALA A 162 -17.98 -4.74 10.30
CA ALA A 162 -17.93 -6.08 10.87
C ALA A 162 -19.11 -6.95 10.40
N LEU A 163 -20.33 -6.41 10.42
CA LEU A 163 -21.53 -7.10 9.94
C LEU A 163 -21.44 -7.41 8.45
N LYS A 164 -21.05 -6.43 7.61
CA LYS A 164 -20.87 -6.63 6.16
C LYS A 164 -19.89 -7.75 5.86
N LEU A 165 -18.75 -7.78 6.55
CA LEU A 165 -17.71 -8.78 6.33
C LEU A 165 -18.18 -10.19 6.72
N VAL A 166 -18.88 -10.31 7.86
CA VAL A 166 -19.45 -11.57 8.34
C VAL A 166 -20.57 -12.07 7.42
N GLU A 167 -21.46 -11.19 6.96
CA GLU A 167 -22.49 -11.55 5.98
C GLU A 167 -21.86 -12.10 4.70
N LYS A 168 -20.82 -11.46 4.19
CA LYS A 168 -20.09 -11.90 3.00
C LYS A 168 -19.41 -13.25 3.24
N ALA A 169 -18.85 -13.47 4.43
CA ALA A 169 -18.24 -14.75 4.81
C ALA A 169 -19.24 -15.92 4.80
N PHE A 170 -20.51 -15.70 5.16
CA PHE A 170 -21.52 -16.76 5.19
C PHE A 170 -22.35 -16.90 3.93
N LYS A 171 -22.45 -15.85 3.10
CA LYS A 171 -23.06 -15.94 1.77
C LYS A 171 -22.18 -16.70 0.77
N ASN A 172 -20.86 -16.68 0.97
CA ASN A 172 -19.88 -17.27 0.07
C ASN A 172 -19.25 -18.59 0.58
N SER A 173 -19.76 -19.15 1.69
CA SER A 173 -19.29 -20.40 2.31
C SER A 173 -20.15 -21.60 1.98
#